data_AF-A0A151R4P5-F1
#
_entry.id   AF-A0A151R4P5-F1
#
_cell.length_a   1.000
_cell.length_b   1.000
_cell.length_c   1.000
_cell.angle_alpha   90.00
_cell.angle_beta   90.00
_cell.angle_gamma   90.00
#
_symmetry.space_group_name_H-M   'P 1'
#
loop_
_entity.id
_entity.type
_entity.pdbx_description
1 polymer ?
#
loop_
_entity_poly.entity_id
_entity_poly.type
_entity_poly.pdbx_seq_one_letter_code
_entity_poly.pdbx_strand_id
1 'polypeptide(L)'
;MTLGSSFSPLHFYDVSLVDDFNLPVSMKPIGGGIGCGVASCEVDLNVCCPSALEVKRNGKVVGCKSACLAMQSAKYCCTGSY
;
A
#
# COMPACT_ATOMS: atom_id res chain seq x y z
N MET A 1 1.36 8.88 -5.44
CA MET A 1 0.97 9.53 -6.72
C MET A 1 2.07 10.46 -7.19
N THR A 2 2.28 10.52 -8.50
CA THR A 2 3.19 11.42 -9.19
C THR A 2 2.41 12.09 -10.31
N LEU A 3 2.31 13.42 -10.26
CA LEU A 3 1.56 14.19 -11.25
C LEU A 3 2.44 14.56 -12.45
N GLY A 4 1.85 14.55 -13.63
CA GLY A 4 2.50 15.01 -14.86
C GLY A 4 2.92 16.49 -14.79
N SER A 5 3.82 16.85 -15.69
CA SER A 5 4.37 18.19 -15.88
C SER A 5 4.29 18.60 -17.35
N SER A 6 4.71 19.83 -17.68
CA SER A 6 4.79 20.31 -19.06
C SER A 6 5.71 19.48 -19.96
N PHE A 7 6.67 18.73 -19.39
CA PHE A 7 7.59 17.87 -20.13
C PHE A 7 7.09 16.42 -20.28
N SER A 8 6.18 15.99 -19.42
CA SER A 8 5.55 14.67 -19.48
C SER A 8 4.14 14.74 -18.87
N PRO A 9 3.08 14.61 -19.67
CA PRO A 9 1.70 14.76 -19.19
C PRO A 9 1.18 13.53 -18.44
N LEU A 10 2.01 12.49 -18.25
CA LEU A 10 1.59 11.24 -17.62
C LEU A 10 1.51 11.38 -16.10
N HIS A 11 0.40 10.90 -15.53
CA HIS A 11 0.19 10.75 -14.10
C HIS A 11 0.36 9.29 -13.69
N PHE A 12 0.99 9.06 -12.55
CA PHE A 12 1.15 7.73 -11.96
C PHE A 12 0.54 7.72 -10.56
N TYR A 13 -0.17 6.66 -10.22
CA TYR A 13 -0.79 6.49 -8.91
C TYR A 13 -0.94 5.01 -8.60
N ASP A 14 -0.94 4.71 -7.32
CA ASP A 14 -0.94 3.37 -6.76
C ASP A 14 -1.53 3.42 -5.35
N VAL A 15 -2.08 2.29 -4.92
CA VAL A 15 -2.33 1.99 -3.51
C VAL A 15 -1.28 0.97 -3.13
N SER A 16 -0.48 1.28 -2.12
CA SER A 16 0.68 0.48 -1.72
C SER A 16 0.53 -0.03 -0.30
N LEU A 17 0.89 -1.30 -0.11
CA LEU A 17 0.99 -1.97 1.20
C LEU A 17 2.45 -2.14 1.64
N VAL A 18 3.39 -1.42 1.00
CA VAL A 18 4.83 -1.50 1.30
C VAL A 18 5.12 -1.10 2.75
N ASP A 19 4.39 -0.10 3.25
CA ASP A 19 4.53 0.33 4.64
C ASP A 19 3.63 -0.51 5.54
N ASP A 20 2.32 -0.52 5.34
CA ASP A 20 1.39 -1.37 6.07
C ASP A 20 -0.04 -1.31 5.49
N PHE A 21 -0.99 -1.86 6.24
CA PHE A 21 -2.41 -1.69 6.06
C PHE A 21 -3.05 -1.25 7.38
N ASN A 22 -4.04 -0.36 7.33
CA ASN A 22 -4.92 -0.08 8.47
C ASN A 22 -6.41 -0.07 8.06
N LEU A 23 -6.71 0.50 6.89
CA LEU A 23 -8.06 0.64 6.34
C LEU A 23 -8.05 0.37 4.83
N PRO A 24 -9.16 -0.15 4.26
CA PRO A 24 -9.32 -0.26 2.82
C PRO A 24 -9.30 1.11 2.13
N VAL A 25 -8.68 1.19 0.96
CA VAL A 25 -8.57 2.43 0.19
C VAL A 25 -8.56 2.15 -1.31
N SER A 26 -9.16 3.05 -2.08
CA SER A 26 -9.07 3.04 -3.54
C SER A 26 -8.83 4.45 -4.09
N MET A 27 -8.15 4.50 -5.22
CA MET A 27 -7.85 5.69 -5.98
C MET A 27 -8.39 5.51 -7.39
N LYS A 28 -9.39 6.33 -7.73
CA LYS A 28 -10.04 6.34 -9.03
C LYS A 28 -9.85 7.70 -9.70
N PRO A 29 -9.29 7.75 -10.93
CA PRO A 29 -9.18 8.99 -11.68
C PRO A 29 -10.58 9.49 -12.12
N ILE A 30 -10.80 10.79 -12.04
CA ILE A 30 -12.00 11.46 -12.58
C ILE A 30 -11.56 12.26 -13.80
N GLY A 31 -12.17 12.01 -14.96
CA GLY A 31 -11.81 12.69 -16.21
C GLY A 31 -10.46 12.26 -16.82
N GLY A 32 -9.93 11.10 -16.42
CA GLY A 32 -8.67 10.54 -16.94
C GLY A 32 -8.78 10.00 -18.38
N GLY A 33 -7.61 9.81 -19.02
CA GLY A 33 -7.50 9.24 -20.36
C GLY A 33 -7.74 7.72 -20.42
N ILE A 34 -7.75 7.18 -21.64
CA ILE A 34 -7.86 5.74 -21.89
C ILE A 34 -6.67 5.02 -21.21
N GLY A 35 -6.96 3.98 -20.42
CA GLY A 35 -5.94 3.17 -19.75
C GLY A 35 -5.71 3.50 -18.27
N CYS A 36 -6.35 4.53 -17.72
CA CYS A 36 -6.26 4.81 -16.28
C CYS A 36 -7.25 3.93 -15.48
N GLY A 37 -6.74 2.88 -14.84
CA GLY A 37 -7.52 1.95 -14.00
C GLY A 37 -7.78 2.45 -12.57
N VAL A 38 -8.47 1.65 -11.76
CA VAL A 38 -8.62 1.91 -10.32
C VAL A 38 -7.48 1.21 -9.58
N ALA A 39 -6.69 1.95 -8.80
CA ALA A 39 -5.74 1.36 -7.87
C ALA A 39 -6.48 1.14 -6.53
N SER A 40 -6.49 -0.08 -6.01
CA SER A 40 -7.31 -0.37 -4.82
C SER A 40 -6.78 -1.52 -3.96
N CYS A 41 -7.06 -1.40 -2.66
CA CYS A 41 -7.04 -2.45 -1.67
C CYS A 41 -8.34 -2.33 -0.87
N GLU A 42 -9.39 -3.02 -1.30
CA GLU A 42 -10.75 -2.84 -0.76
C GLU A 42 -11.11 -3.84 0.34
N VAL A 43 -10.31 -4.89 0.50
CA VAL A 43 -10.52 -5.94 1.49
C VAL A 43 -9.91 -5.53 2.83
N ASP A 44 -10.61 -5.80 3.94
CA ASP A 44 -10.05 -5.63 5.28
C ASP A 44 -8.99 -6.70 5.56
N LEU A 45 -7.72 -6.32 5.40
CA LEU A 45 -6.58 -7.22 5.65
C LEU A 45 -6.34 -7.48 7.14
N ASN A 46 -6.95 -6.70 8.05
CA ASN A 46 -6.81 -6.94 9.49
C ASN A 46 -7.36 -8.30 9.90
N VAL A 47 -8.34 -8.84 9.17
CA VAL A 47 -8.98 -10.15 9.42
C VAL A 47 -8.03 -11.32 9.16
N CYS A 48 -7.13 -11.18 8.17
CA CYS A 48 -6.20 -12.22 7.75
C CYS A 48 -4.74 -11.90 8.14
N CYS A 49 -4.52 -10.90 8.97
CA CYS A 49 -3.18 -10.45 9.31
C CYS A 49 -2.43 -11.53 10.12
N PRO A 50 -1.27 -12.01 9.65
CA PRO A 50 -0.47 -12.97 10.42
C PRO A 50 -0.08 -12.40 11.78
N SER A 51 -0.10 -13.22 12.84
CA SER A 51 0.13 -12.74 14.21
C SER A 51 1.45 -12.00 14.43
N ALA A 52 2.49 -12.29 13.64
CA ALA A 52 3.76 -11.58 13.68
C ALA A 52 3.70 -10.13 13.15
N LEU A 53 2.63 -9.79 12.41
CA LEU A 53 2.47 -8.51 11.72
C LEU A 53 1.31 -7.66 12.31
N GLU A 54 0.53 -8.22 13.23
CA GLU A 54 -0.64 -7.55 13.82
C GLU A 54 -0.26 -6.30 14.63
N VAL A 55 -0.99 -5.21 14.39
CA VAL A 55 -1.02 -4.04 15.29
C VAL A 55 -2.31 -4.12 16.10
N LYS A 56 -2.20 -4.28 17.43
CA LYS A 56 -3.36 -4.43 18.32
C LYS A 56 -3.66 -3.20 19.17
N ARG A 57 -4.95 -2.88 19.30
CA ARG A 57 -5.50 -1.92 20.27
C ARG A 57 -6.72 -2.53 20.93
N ASN A 58 -6.75 -2.54 22.27
CA ASN A 58 -7.85 -3.10 23.07
C ASN A 58 -8.25 -4.53 22.65
N GLY A 59 -7.24 -5.38 22.36
CA GLY A 59 -7.45 -6.77 21.94
C GLY A 59 -7.90 -6.96 20.49
N LYS A 60 -8.10 -5.89 19.72
CA LYS A 60 -8.49 -5.95 18.30
C LYS A 60 -7.31 -5.61 17.39
N VAL A 61 -7.22 -6.28 16.25
CA VAL A 61 -6.28 -5.92 15.18
C VAL A 61 -6.80 -4.66 14.48
N VAL A 62 -5.99 -3.60 14.47
CA VAL A 62 -6.32 -2.29 13.88
C VAL A 62 -5.38 -1.90 12.74
N GLY A 63 -4.42 -2.76 12.44
CA GLY A 63 -3.49 -2.62 11.34
C GLY A 63 -2.68 -3.89 11.14
N CYS A 64 -2.08 -4.01 9.97
CA CYS A 64 -1.22 -5.11 9.59
C CYS A 64 0.07 -4.56 8.99
N LYS A 65 1.19 -4.74 9.69
CA LYS A 65 2.50 -4.28 9.23
C LYS A 65 2.93 -5.04 7.99
N SER A 66 3.65 -4.37 7.09
CA SER A 66 4.42 -5.09 6.08
C SER A 66 5.56 -5.88 6.72
N ALA A 67 6.09 -6.87 5.99
CA ALA A 67 7.26 -7.61 6.44
C ALA A 67 8.49 -6.70 6.62
N CYS A 68 8.62 -5.64 5.81
CA CYS A 68 9.71 -4.67 5.98
C CYS A 68 9.60 -3.96 7.34
N LEU A 69 8.43 -3.43 7.69
CA LEU A 69 8.26 -2.73 8.98
C LEU A 69 8.36 -3.67 10.18
N ALA A 70 7.92 -4.92 10.04
CA ALA A 70 7.96 -5.89 11.14
C ALA A 70 9.36 -6.49 11.37
N MET A 71 10.12 -6.74 10.30
CA MET A 71 11.36 -7.52 10.36
C MET A 71 12.62 -6.71 10.05
N GLN A 72 12.50 -5.56 9.39
CA GLN A 72 13.60 -4.63 9.07
C GLN A 72 14.78 -5.30 8.34
N SER A 73 14.50 -6.36 7.57
CA SER A 73 15.53 -7.09 6.85
C SER A 73 15.69 -6.56 5.42
N ALA A 74 16.92 -6.58 4.93
CA ALA A 74 17.25 -6.21 3.55
C ALA A 74 16.38 -6.94 2.51
N LYS A 75 16.10 -8.23 2.76
CA LYS A 75 15.22 -9.06 1.92
C LYS A 75 13.79 -8.52 1.82
N TYR A 76 13.21 -8.08 2.93
CA TYR A 76 11.81 -7.62 2.95
C TYR A 76 11.67 -6.14 2.60
N CYS A 77 12.72 -5.36 2.81
CA CYS A 77 12.76 -3.93 2.51
C CYS A 77 13.34 -3.62 1.13
N CYS A 78 13.78 -4.63 0.37
CA CYS A 78 14.42 -4.47 -0.93
C CYS A 78 15.61 -3.50 -0.88
N THR A 79 16.46 -3.63 0.14
CA THR A 79 17.65 -2.78 0.32
C THR A 79 18.94 -3.61 0.14
N GLY A 80 19.99 -2.97 -0.38
CA GLY A 80 21.25 -3.67 -0.70
C GLY A 80 21.14 -4.51 -1.98
N SER A 81 21.83 -5.65 -2.03
CA SER A 81 21.80 -6.56 -3.18
C SER A 81 20.67 -7.59 -3.03
N TYR A 82 19.43 -7.12 -3.19
CA TYR A 82 18.22 -7.95 -3.06
C TYR A 82 17.13 -7.55 -4.06
#